data_AF-A0A9D5K991-F1
#
_entry.id   AF-A0A9D5K991-F1
#
_cell.length_a   1.000
_cell.length_b   1.000
_cell.length_c   1.000
_cell.angle_alpha   90.00
_cell.angle_beta   90.00
_cell.angle_gamma   90.00
#
_symmetry.space_group_name_H-M   'P 1'
#
loop_
_entity.id
_entity.type
_entity.pdbx_description
1 polymer ?
#
loop_
_entity_poly.entity_id
_entity_poly.type
_entity_poly.pdbx_seq_one_letter_code
_entity_poly.pdbx_strand_id
1 'polypeptide(L)'
;MRKIAIVLLGLFLIPVLALGEERVVTLEIFTRTGCPTCPGAAMGAEDLHEAFPGKVLIVEYHNSDNFQNTDAVSRNGFYGEVIRGVPASIFDGIDTLIGGFYDQSLFDPWYLHFYNNRLTHNPPLAIELTKETIVYESSTGQLNAKITNISNEAVTGIVHFTVTESNIPYAWQNQTHLHFVERVMLPDASGQEITLEPGEELDITRNYTISDSWPNFTNDNNIEFGCFVQSTEGSGKLREIFQADVIPFNWVPIEVTSTSIDNTDGKLHPGETSPFLVTLLNGSESSWLGQTGWSELTGLLSTNDTLIEIIDENGTWPQASAGEEATNTLDPFEIKLDESGTTGYRPVLNLVLNGTGVDDFELNFKLFEPVAVSGRNEIQISVIAPELIKGKGIMSITVSEPTEAYISIIDVTGRIVETFEETCLNTGLNLLPISANNLSEGVYFIKSDLGFRTEVNKVLIVR
;
A
#
# COMPACT_ATOMS: atom_id res chain seq x y z
N MET A 1 -8.77 71.80 1.82
CA MET A 1 -8.99 70.82 0.73
C MET A 1 -7.61 70.51 0.14
N ARG A 2 -7.11 69.28 -0.02
CA ARG A 2 -7.59 67.92 0.20
C ARG A 2 -6.34 67.02 0.22
N LYS A 3 -6.30 66.11 1.21
CA LYS A 3 -5.81 64.71 1.14
C LYS A 3 -4.33 64.45 0.83
N ILE A 4 -3.56 64.30 1.91
CA ILE A 4 -2.35 63.44 1.95
C ILE A 4 -2.83 61.99 2.00
N ALA A 5 -2.46 61.18 1.01
CA ALA A 5 -2.74 59.75 0.98
C ALA A 5 -1.64 59.02 1.75
N ILE A 6 -1.99 58.51 2.94
CA ILE A 6 -1.18 57.54 3.68
C ILE A 6 -1.44 56.18 3.02
N VAL A 7 -0.43 55.63 2.36
CA VAL A 7 -0.44 54.23 1.90
C VAL A 7 -0.11 53.37 3.11
N LEU A 8 -1.15 52.85 3.76
CA LEU A 8 -1.06 51.77 4.73
C LEU A 8 -0.62 50.51 3.98
N LEU A 9 0.65 50.15 4.12
CA LEU A 9 1.16 48.84 3.74
C LEU A 9 0.57 47.83 4.74
N GLY A 10 -0.64 47.33 4.46
CA GLY A 10 -1.26 46.25 5.20
C GLY A 10 -0.46 44.99 5.00
N LEU A 11 0.37 44.65 5.98
CA LEU A 11 0.98 43.33 6.13
C LEU A 11 -0.17 42.33 6.32
N PHE A 12 -0.66 41.73 5.24
CA PHE A 12 -1.50 40.54 5.33
C PHE A 12 -0.61 39.42 5.86
N LEU A 13 -0.59 39.25 7.19
CA LEU A 13 -0.33 37.93 7.76
C LEU A 13 -1.47 37.04 7.27
N ILE A 14 -1.22 36.32 6.18
CA ILE A 14 -1.99 35.12 5.88
C ILE A 14 -1.65 34.18 7.05
N PRO A 15 -2.61 33.81 7.92
CA PRO A 15 -2.35 32.74 8.86
C PRO A 15 -2.02 31.52 8.00
N VAL A 16 -0.76 31.08 8.03
CA VAL A 16 -0.44 29.72 7.64
C VAL A 16 -1.25 28.88 8.62
N LEU A 17 -2.36 28.32 8.14
CA LEU A 17 -3.04 27.26 8.85
C LEU A 17 -1.97 26.17 8.97
N ALA A 18 -1.42 25.99 10.17
CA ALA A 18 -0.67 24.81 10.50
C ALA A 18 -1.66 23.65 10.28
N LEU A 19 -1.51 22.94 9.17
CA LEU A 19 -2.11 21.63 9.03
C LEU A 19 -1.47 20.81 10.14
N GLY A 20 -2.24 20.49 11.18
CA GLY A 20 -1.78 19.60 12.22
C GLY A 20 -1.44 18.25 11.59
N GLU A 21 -0.42 17.59 12.13
CA GLU A 21 -0.06 16.24 11.69
C GLU A 21 -1.23 15.29 11.95
N GLU A 22 -1.52 14.41 10.98
CA GLU A 22 -2.54 13.39 11.15
C GLU A 22 -2.01 12.28 12.08
N ARG A 23 -2.77 11.93 13.11
CA ARG A 23 -2.35 10.91 14.08
C ARG A 23 -2.37 9.53 13.44
N VAL A 24 -1.27 8.80 13.53
CA VAL A 24 -1.24 7.35 13.30
C VAL A 24 -1.41 6.66 14.65
N VAL A 25 -2.54 5.97 14.83
CA VAL A 25 -2.87 5.34 16.11
C VAL A 25 -2.09 4.04 16.27
N THR A 26 -1.41 3.84 17.39
CA THR A 26 -0.74 2.56 17.67
C THR A 26 -1.66 1.63 18.44
N LEU A 27 -1.82 0.40 17.96
CA LEU A 27 -2.54 -0.69 18.62
C LEU A 27 -1.55 -1.79 19.00
N GLU A 28 -1.27 -1.91 20.28
CA GLU A 28 -0.46 -3.00 20.82
C GLU A 28 -1.37 -4.09 21.40
N ILE A 29 -1.24 -5.33 20.91
CA ILE A 29 -2.03 -6.47 21.39
C ILE A 29 -1.11 -7.48 22.05
N PHE A 30 -1.43 -7.89 23.27
CA PHE A 30 -0.75 -8.97 23.98
C PHE A 30 -1.58 -10.25 23.85
N THR A 31 -1.01 -11.27 23.23
CA THR A 31 -1.75 -12.45 22.74
C THR A 31 -0.98 -13.76 22.95
N ARG A 32 -1.62 -14.87 22.57
CA ARG A 32 -0.99 -16.17 22.34
C ARG A 32 -1.90 -17.09 21.51
N THR A 33 -1.30 -17.96 20.72
CA THR A 33 -2.00 -18.97 19.89
C THR A 33 -2.88 -19.93 20.69
N GLY A 34 -2.54 -20.21 21.95
CA GLY A 34 -3.30 -21.09 22.85
C GLY A 34 -4.46 -20.42 23.61
N CYS A 35 -4.80 -19.16 23.31
CA CYS A 35 -5.82 -18.38 24.00
C CYS A 35 -7.16 -18.43 23.28
N PRO A 36 -8.23 -19.00 23.87
CA PRO A 36 -9.52 -19.17 23.17
C PRO A 36 -10.19 -17.85 22.78
N THR A 37 -9.97 -16.77 23.50
CA THR A 37 -10.63 -15.47 23.24
C THR A 37 -9.76 -14.49 22.46
N CYS A 38 -8.52 -14.86 22.15
CA CYS A 38 -7.60 -14.02 21.40
C CYS A 38 -7.94 -13.86 19.90
N PRO A 39 -8.62 -14.83 19.23
CA PRO A 39 -9.03 -14.64 17.84
C PRO A 39 -9.88 -13.39 17.60
N GLY A 40 -10.78 -13.04 18.51
CA GLY A 40 -11.59 -11.83 18.37
C GLY A 40 -10.79 -10.53 18.37
N ALA A 41 -9.66 -10.51 19.09
CA ALA A 41 -8.74 -9.38 19.09
C ALA A 41 -7.94 -9.28 17.78
N ALA A 42 -7.47 -10.42 17.25
CA ALA A 42 -6.78 -10.50 15.97
C ALA A 42 -7.69 -10.09 14.81
N MET A 43 -8.90 -10.67 14.71
CA MET A 43 -9.89 -10.25 13.70
C MET A 43 -10.25 -8.76 13.80
N GLY A 44 -10.35 -8.22 15.02
CA GLY A 44 -10.57 -6.79 15.22
C GLY A 44 -9.40 -5.92 14.73
N ALA A 45 -8.18 -6.41 14.82
CA ALA A 45 -6.98 -5.72 14.35
C ALA A 45 -6.93 -5.72 12.82
N GLU A 46 -7.23 -6.87 12.20
CA GLU A 46 -7.35 -7.02 10.75
C GLU A 46 -8.43 -6.09 10.18
N ASP A 47 -9.65 -6.12 10.71
CA ASP A 47 -10.75 -5.23 10.29
C ASP A 47 -10.38 -3.74 10.46
N LEU A 48 -9.63 -3.39 11.52
CA LEU A 48 -9.19 -2.03 11.78
C LEU A 48 -8.12 -1.58 10.76
N HIS A 49 -7.16 -2.45 10.44
CA HIS A 49 -6.15 -2.21 9.42
C HIS A 49 -6.78 -2.04 8.03
N GLU A 50 -7.74 -2.90 7.68
CA GLU A 50 -8.48 -2.81 6.41
C GLU A 50 -9.29 -1.50 6.31
N ALA A 51 -9.91 -1.07 7.42
CA ALA A 51 -10.68 0.16 7.45
C ALA A 51 -9.82 1.44 7.39
N PHE A 52 -8.58 1.38 7.87
CA PHE A 52 -7.68 2.54 8.03
C PHE A 52 -6.23 2.24 7.61
N PRO A 53 -5.99 1.85 6.35
CA PRO A 53 -4.66 1.46 5.87
C PRO A 53 -3.66 2.62 6.00
N GLY A 54 -2.48 2.33 6.56
CA GLY A 54 -1.44 3.34 6.79
C GLY A 54 -1.77 4.40 7.86
N LYS A 55 -2.88 4.23 8.60
CA LYS A 55 -3.30 5.15 9.69
C LYS A 55 -3.32 4.47 11.06
N VAL A 56 -2.97 3.19 11.11
CA VAL A 56 -2.84 2.42 12.34
C VAL A 56 -1.56 1.60 12.29
N LEU A 57 -0.72 1.71 13.32
CA LEU A 57 0.40 0.80 13.55
C LEU A 57 -0.07 -0.32 14.48
N ILE A 58 -0.13 -1.56 13.98
CA ILE A 58 -0.55 -2.73 14.77
C ILE A 58 0.66 -3.59 15.11
N VAL A 59 0.77 -3.99 16.38
CA VAL A 59 1.87 -4.84 16.87
C VAL A 59 1.32 -5.89 17.84
N GLU A 60 1.39 -7.17 17.45
CA GLU A 60 0.96 -8.30 18.30
C GLU A 60 2.15 -8.95 19.01
N TYR A 61 2.25 -8.71 20.32
CA TYR A 61 3.24 -9.32 21.19
C TYR A 61 2.74 -10.66 21.73
N HIS A 62 3.35 -11.73 21.23
CA HIS A 62 3.06 -13.09 21.67
C HIS A 62 3.74 -13.44 23.00
N ASN A 63 3.04 -14.19 23.85
CA ASN A 63 3.55 -14.67 25.14
C ASN A 63 3.24 -16.15 25.37
N SER A 64 4.26 -16.90 25.80
CA SER A 64 4.20 -18.31 26.14
C SER A 64 3.74 -19.21 24.99
N ASP A 65 4.15 -18.88 23.77
CA ASP A 65 4.00 -19.72 22.57
C ASP A 65 5.20 -19.59 21.62
N ASN A 66 5.09 -20.17 20.42
CA ASN A 66 6.18 -20.25 19.44
C ASN A 66 6.60 -18.91 18.82
N PHE A 67 5.78 -17.86 18.98
CA PHE A 67 6.02 -16.53 18.41
C PHE A 67 6.53 -15.53 19.45
N GLN A 68 6.68 -15.95 20.71
CA GLN A 68 7.28 -15.14 21.75
C GLN A 68 8.78 -14.91 21.46
N ASN A 69 9.22 -13.66 21.55
CA ASN A 69 10.63 -13.26 21.54
C ASN A 69 10.99 -12.42 22.79
N THR A 70 12.23 -11.91 22.87
CA THR A 70 12.68 -11.08 24.00
C THR A 70 12.04 -9.70 24.07
N ASP A 71 11.69 -9.12 22.92
CA ASP A 71 11.07 -7.79 22.83
C ASP A 71 9.62 -7.83 23.30
N ALA A 72 8.84 -8.82 22.84
CA ALA A 72 7.49 -9.11 23.34
C ALA A 72 7.44 -9.35 24.85
N VAL A 73 8.39 -10.12 25.40
CA VAL A 73 8.50 -10.33 26.86
C VAL A 73 8.79 -9.02 27.59
N SER A 74 9.66 -8.18 27.03
CA SER A 74 10.03 -6.89 27.60
C SER A 74 8.87 -5.89 27.56
N ARG A 75 8.15 -5.78 26.44
CA ARG A 75 6.94 -4.95 26.30
C ARG A 75 5.82 -5.42 27.21
N ASN A 76 5.62 -6.73 27.36
CA ASN A 76 4.67 -7.27 28.35
C ASN A 76 5.10 -6.88 29.78
N GLY A 77 6.39 -6.98 30.11
CA GLY A 77 6.94 -6.53 31.39
C GLY A 77 6.80 -5.03 31.64
N PHE A 78 6.88 -4.20 30.60
CA PHE A 78 6.68 -2.75 30.66
C PHE A 78 5.26 -2.40 31.14
N TYR A 79 4.23 -2.97 30.52
CA TYR A 79 2.84 -2.75 30.91
C TYR A 79 2.46 -3.50 32.22
N GLY A 80 3.11 -4.63 32.50
CA GLY A 80 3.00 -5.34 33.77
C GLY A 80 1.55 -5.66 34.16
N GLU A 81 1.09 -5.15 35.30
CA GLU A 81 -0.24 -5.43 35.85
C GLU A 81 -1.42 -4.81 35.06
N VAL A 82 -1.13 -3.98 34.04
CA VAL A 82 -2.14 -3.55 33.06
C VAL A 82 -2.62 -4.76 32.25
N ILE A 83 -1.69 -5.64 31.87
CA ILE A 83 -1.97 -6.89 31.16
C ILE A 83 -2.40 -7.94 32.19
N ARG A 84 -3.67 -7.86 32.61
CA ARG A 84 -4.26 -8.79 33.61
C ARG A 84 -4.62 -10.16 33.03
N GLY A 85 -4.58 -10.28 31.71
CA GLY A 85 -4.91 -11.46 30.94
C GLY A 85 -4.78 -11.15 29.45
N VAL A 86 -4.77 -12.20 28.63
CA VAL A 86 -4.75 -12.08 27.16
C VAL A 86 -6.10 -12.53 26.56
N PRO A 87 -6.60 -11.88 25.50
CA PRO A 87 -5.95 -10.76 24.82
C PRO A 87 -6.05 -9.47 25.64
N ALA A 88 -5.04 -8.60 25.50
CA ALA A 88 -5.08 -7.23 26.01
C ALA A 88 -4.68 -6.29 24.87
N SER A 89 -5.54 -5.34 24.55
CA SER A 89 -5.36 -4.39 23.46
C SER A 89 -5.19 -3.00 24.03
N ILE A 90 -4.12 -2.31 23.66
CA ILE A 90 -3.76 -0.99 24.21
C ILE A 90 -3.55 -0.02 23.06
N PHE A 91 -4.43 0.98 22.98
CA PHE A 91 -4.38 2.05 21.99
C PHE A 91 -3.58 3.24 22.51
N ASP A 92 -2.58 3.66 21.75
CA ASP A 92 -1.58 4.70 22.05
C ASP A 92 -1.00 4.59 23.48
N GLY A 93 -0.84 3.37 23.99
CA GLY A 93 -0.33 3.13 25.34
C GLY A 93 -1.23 3.60 26.49
N ILE A 94 -2.48 3.97 26.21
CA ILE A 94 -3.46 4.49 27.19
C ILE A 94 -4.74 3.67 27.21
N ASP A 95 -5.48 3.66 26.10
CA ASP A 95 -6.85 3.15 26.04
C ASP A 95 -6.81 1.62 25.99
N THR A 96 -7.22 0.97 27.08
CA THR A 96 -7.00 -0.46 27.29
C THR A 96 -8.31 -1.26 27.25
N LEU A 97 -8.31 -2.33 26.47
CA LEU A 97 -9.35 -3.36 26.46
C LEU A 97 -8.76 -4.72 26.85
N ILE A 98 -9.37 -5.39 27.82
CA ILE A 98 -8.97 -6.74 28.23
C ILE A 98 -10.07 -7.73 27.87
N GLY A 99 -9.67 -8.84 27.26
CA GLY A 99 -10.57 -9.90 26.81
C GLY A 99 -10.95 -9.76 25.34
N GLY A 100 -11.60 -10.81 24.84
CA GLY A 100 -12.04 -10.89 23.45
C GLY A 100 -13.04 -12.03 23.29
N PHE A 101 -13.25 -12.46 22.05
CA PHE A 101 -14.19 -13.52 21.71
C PHE A 101 -13.51 -14.63 20.93
N TYR A 102 -14.12 -15.81 20.93
CA TYR A 102 -13.63 -16.93 20.13
C TYR A 102 -13.90 -16.67 18.64
N ASP A 103 -15.08 -16.18 18.27
CA ASP A 103 -15.60 -16.14 16.90
C ASP A 103 -16.21 -14.79 16.50
N GLN A 104 -15.92 -13.72 17.26
CA GLN A 104 -16.42 -12.38 16.98
C GLN A 104 -15.27 -11.36 16.97
N SER A 105 -15.22 -10.54 15.92
CA SER A 105 -14.29 -9.41 15.82
C SER A 105 -14.55 -8.34 16.90
N LEU A 106 -13.48 -7.75 17.43
CA LEU A 106 -13.54 -6.60 18.35
C LEU A 106 -13.65 -5.24 17.64
N PHE A 107 -13.70 -5.20 16.31
CA PHE A 107 -13.68 -3.97 15.52
C PHE A 107 -14.75 -2.95 15.95
N ASP A 108 -16.04 -3.27 15.75
CA ASP A 108 -17.18 -2.43 16.12
C ASP A 108 -18.01 -3.15 17.20
N PRO A 109 -18.22 -2.56 18.40
CA PRO A 109 -18.01 -1.14 18.75
C PRO A 109 -16.72 -0.80 19.48
N TRP A 110 -15.82 -1.75 19.75
CA TRP A 110 -14.73 -1.51 20.70
C TRP A 110 -13.52 -0.82 20.09
N TYR A 111 -12.83 -1.45 19.13
CA TYR A 111 -11.62 -0.87 18.55
C TYR A 111 -11.90 0.42 17.80
N LEU A 112 -13.00 0.48 17.05
CA LEU A 112 -13.42 1.69 16.35
C LEU A 112 -13.70 2.84 17.33
N HIS A 113 -14.26 2.55 18.51
CA HIS A 113 -14.45 3.57 19.55
C HIS A 113 -13.13 4.11 20.09
N PHE A 114 -12.19 3.22 20.46
CA PHE A 114 -10.88 3.64 20.96
C PHE A 114 -10.08 4.40 19.90
N TYR A 115 -10.00 3.87 18.68
CA TYR A 115 -9.36 4.54 17.55
C TYR A 115 -9.90 5.96 17.35
N ASN A 116 -11.23 6.13 17.25
CA ASN A 116 -11.83 7.45 17.09
C ASN A 116 -11.58 8.38 18.30
N ASN A 117 -11.55 7.85 19.52
CA ASN A 117 -11.19 8.63 20.71
C ASN A 117 -9.75 9.15 20.62
N ARG A 118 -8.81 8.31 20.17
CA ARG A 118 -7.40 8.67 19.99
C ARG A 118 -7.22 9.75 18.94
N LEU A 119 -7.97 9.70 17.83
CA LEU A 119 -7.95 10.74 16.79
C LEU A 119 -8.39 12.12 17.28
N THR A 120 -9.09 12.23 18.42
CA THR A 120 -9.46 13.55 18.98
C THR A 120 -8.28 14.27 19.66
N HIS A 121 -7.14 13.61 19.82
CA HIS A 121 -5.95 14.15 20.45
C HIS A 121 -4.93 14.51 19.37
N ASN A 122 -4.52 15.78 19.31
CA ASN A 122 -3.48 16.20 18.37
C ASN A 122 -2.11 15.68 18.83
N PRO A 123 -1.31 15.07 17.94
CA PRO A 123 0.04 14.64 18.28
C PRO A 123 0.97 15.85 18.48
N PRO A 124 1.86 15.86 19.49
CA PRO A 124 2.85 16.92 19.66
C PRO A 124 4.07 16.74 18.73
N LEU A 125 4.18 15.58 18.08
CA LEU A 125 5.28 15.22 17.17
C LEU A 125 4.73 14.90 15.78
N ALA A 126 5.53 15.16 14.75
CA ALA A 126 5.41 14.53 13.44
C ALA A 126 6.53 13.50 13.27
N ILE A 127 6.22 12.37 12.63
CA ILE A 127 7.18 11.29 12.35
C ILE A 127 7.04 10.97 10.87
N GLU A 128 8.15 11.02 10.14
CA GLU A 128 8.27 10.50 8.79
C GLU A 128 9.23 9.31 8.83
N LEU A 129 8.70 8.12 8.60
CA LEU A 129 9.45 6.88 8.54
C LEU A 129 9.73 6.53 7.07
N THR A 130 11.00 6.37 6.76
CA THR A 130 11.48 5.89 5.47
C THR A 130 12.38 4.69 5.67
N LYS A 131 12.65 3.96 4.59
CA LYS A 131 13.57 2.83 4.58
C LYS A 131 14.59 3.02 3.47
N GLU A 132 15.81 2.54 3.70
CA GLU A 132 16.84 2.39 2.67
C GLU A 132 17.21 0.90 2.61
N THR A 133 17.00 0.25 1.47
CA THR A 133 17.37 -1.16 1.28
C THR A 133 18.81 -1.26 0.80
N ILE A 134 19.61 -2.13 1.43
CA ILE A 134 21.00 -2.36 1.06
C ILE A 134 21.05 -3.60 0.16
N VAL A 135 20.76 -3.45 -1.13
CA VAL A 135 20.85 -4.49 -2.21
C VAL A 135 19.57 -5.31 -2.43
N TYR A 136 19.35 -5.68 -3.69
CA TYR A 136 18.39 -6.69 -4.17
C TYR A 136 18.49 -7.97 -3.32
N GLU A 137 17.36 -8.55 -2.90
CA GLU A 137 17.28 -9.71 -1.99
C GLU A 137 17.84 -9.52 -0.57
N SER A 138 18.23 -8.30 -0.19
CA SER A 138 18.77 -8.12 1.16
C SER A 138 17.66 -8.23 2.19
N SER A 139 17.78 -9.24 3.05
CA SER A 139 17.00 -9.33 4.27
C SER A 139 17.48 -8.32 5.32
N THR A 140 18.23 -7.27 4.92
CA THR A 140 18.86 -6.27 5.79
C THR A 140 18.79 -4.89 5.18
N GLY A 141 18.49 -3.87 5.98
CA GLY A 141 18.48 -2.49 5.49
C GLY A 141 18.52 -1.49 6.63
N GLN A 142 18.17 -0.25 6.33
CA GLN A 142 18.05 0.83 7.31
C GLN A 142 16.62 1.38 7.32
N LEU A 143 16.13 1.71 8.49
CA LEU A 143 14.96 2.56 8.69
C LEU A 143 15.46 3.93 9.16
N ASN A 144 14.92 4.99 8.59
CA ASN A 144 15.20 6.36 8.99
C ASN A 144 13.89 7.01 9.45
N ALA A 145 13.81 7.37 10.73
CA ALA A 145 12.72 8.18 11.24
C ALA A 145 13.19 9.63 11.39
N LYS A 146 12.53 10.55 10.69
CA LYS A 146 12.65 11.98 10.92
C LYS A 146 11.55 12.42 11.88
N ILE A 147 11.94 12.84 13.09
CA ILE A 147 11.01 13.20 14.16
C ILE A 147 11.08 14.70 14.36
N THR A 148 9.93 15.37 14.26
CA THR A 148 9.82 16.83 14.41
C THR A 148 8.91 17.17 15.58
N ASN A 149 9.36 18.03 16.49
CA ASN A 149 8.47 18.59 17.51
C ASN A 149 7.66 19.75 16.92
N ILE A 150 6.37 19.51 16.69
CA ILE A 150 5.43 20.47 16.10
C ILE A 150 4.60 21.22 17.15
N SER A 151 4.88 20.97 18.44
CA SER A 151 4.23 21.64 19.57
C SER A 151 4.98 22.90 20.00
N ASN A 152 4.44 23.59 21.02
CA ASN A 152 5.06 24.80 21.60
C ASN A 152 5.84 24.52 22.90
N GLU A 153 5.97 23.26 23.29
CA GLU A 153 6.68 22.84 24.51
C GLU A 153 7.73 21.77 24.17
N ALA A 154 8.73 21.61 25.04
CA ALA A 154 9.70 20.53 24.88
C ALA A 154 9.01 19.17 25.07
N VAL A 155 9.32 18.21 24.21
CA VAL A 155 8.75 16.85 24.26
C VAL A 155 9.86 15.86 24.55
N THR A 156 9.69 15.07 25.61
CA THR A 156 10.59 13.96 25.98
C THR A 156 9.86 12.63 25.85
N GLY A 157 10.46 11.69 25.14
CA GLY A 157 9.88 10.37 24.89
C GLY A 157 10.94 9.33 24.54
N ILE A 158 10.50 8.09 24.37
CA ILE A 158 11.30 6.95 23.96
C ILE A 158 10.85 6.56 22.56
N VAL A 159 11.78 6.60 21.61
CA VAL A 159 11.56 6.16 20.24
C VAL A 159 11.71 4.65 20.16
N HIS A 160 10.73 3.99 19.58
CA HIS A 160 10.73 2.57 19.29
C HIS A 160 10.52 2.36 17.80
N PHE A 161 11.26 1.41 17.24
CA PHE A 161 11.00 0.89 15.90
C PHE A 161 10.54 -0.56 16.03
N THR A 162 9.60 -0.97 15.20
CA THR A 162 9.00 -2.31 15.21
C THR A 162 9.05 -2.92 13.82
N VAL A 163 9.30 -4.22 13.75
CA VAL A 163 9.12 -5.03 12.54
C VAL A 163 8.09 -6.10 12.84
N THR A 164 7.01 -6.12 12.08
CA THR A 164 5.93 -7.11 12.22
C THR A 164 5.86 -8.02 11.00
N GLU A 165 5.30 -9.22 11.17
CA GLU A 165 5.00 -10.14 10.06
C GLU A 165 3.53 -10.58 10.09
N SER A 166 2.93 -10.57 8.91
CA SER A 166 1.54 -10.96 8.65
C SER A 166 1.44 -12.17 7.73
N ASN A 167 0.23 -12.71 7.62
CA ASN A 167 -0.12 -13.87 6.80
C ASN A 167 0.68 -15.14 7.13
N ILE A 168 1.17 -15.28 8.37
CA ILE A 168 1.96 -16.46 8.77
C ILE A 168 1.04 -17.68 8.78
N PRO A 169 1.27 -18.71 7.94
CA PRO A 169 0.39 -19.88 7.89
C PRO A 169 0.55 -20.70 9.17
N TYR A 170 -0.43 -20.61 10.06
CA TYR A 170 -0.40 -21.28 11.36
C TYR A 170 -1.84 -21.47 11.84
N ALA A 171 -2.29 -22.72 11.92
CA ALA A 171 -3.63 -23.01 12.44
C ALA A 171 -3.66 -22.83 13.97
N TRP A 172 -4.49 -21.91 14.46
CA TRP A 172 -4.65 -21.65 15.90
C TRP A 172 -6.10 -21.29 16.22
N GLN A 173 -6.66 -21.87 17.28
CA GLN A 173 -8.08 -21.73 17.62
C GLN A 173 -8.99 -21.95 16.39
N ASN A 174 -9.71 -20.92 15.94
CA ASN A 174 -10.54 -20.91 14.73
C ASN A 174 -9.94 -20.10 13.56
N GLN A 175 -8.66 -19.73 13.65
CA GLN A 175 -7.93 -18.95 12.66
C GLN A 175 -6.92 -19.82 11.91
N THR A 176 -6.59 -19.41 10.69
CA THR A 176 -5.67 -20.13 9.79
C THR A 176 -4.31 -19.44 9.64
N HIS A 177 -4.23 -18.16 10.00
CA HIS A 177 -3.04 -17.34 9.88
C HIS A 177 -2.86 -16.46 11.13
N LEU A 178 -1.64 -15.97 11.31
CA LEU A 178 -1.32 -14.93 12.28
C LEU A 178 -0.95 -13.64 11.51
N HIS A 179 -1.34 -12.51 12.08
CA HIS A 179 -1.15 -11.18 11.50
C HIS A 179 -0.46 -10.25 12.49
N PHE A 180 0.31 -9.30 11.98
CA PHE A 180 1.00 -8.24 12.74
C PHE A 180 1.87 -8.77 13.91
N VAL A 181 2.38 -9.99 13.79
CA VAL A 181 3.19 -10.64 14.83
C VAL A 181 4.47 -9.85 14.99
N GLU A 182 4.76 -9.37 16.19
CA GLU A 182 6.00 -8.68 16.47
C GLU A 182 7.19 -9.64 16.33
N ARG A 183 8.12 -9.28 15.44
CA ARG A 183 9.30 -10.10 15.16
C ARG A 183 10.57 -9.54 15.81
N VAL A 184 10.75 -8.23 15.77
CA VAL A 184 11.85 -7.53 16.44
C VAL A 184 11.52 -6.05 16.69
N MET A 185 12.02 -5.51 17.80
CA MET A 185 12.10 -4.08 18.05
C MET A 185 13.54 -3.55 17.88
N LEU A 186 13.72 -2.33 17.36
CA LEU A 186 15.04 -1.77 17.08
C LEU A 186 15.33 -0.51 17.91
N PRO A 187 16.47 -0.44 18.63
CA PRO A 187 17.51 -1.46 18.71
C PRO A 187 17.12 -2.66 19.58
N ASP A 188 16.16 -2.45 20.49
CA ASP A 188 15.50 -3.44 21.34
C ASP A 188 14.24 -2.78 21.94
N ALA A 189 13.45 -3.55 22.70
CA ALA A 189 12.23 -3.06 23.36
C ALA A 189 12.40 -1.89 24.35
N SER A 190 13.62 -1.54 24.76
CA SER A 190 13.89 -0.36 25.62
C SER A 190 13.88 0.96 24.83
N GLY A 191 14.05 0.89 23.50
CA GLY A 191 14.07 2.05 22.61
C GLY A 191 15.23 3.02 22.85
N GLN A 192 15.07 4.27 22.39
CA GLN A 192 16.01 5.36 22.63
C GLN A 192 15.27 6.58 23.18
N GLU A 193 15.68 7.08 24.35
CA GLU A 193 15.16 8.34 24.88
C GLU A 193 15.64 9.53 24.06
N ILE A 194 14.72 10.45 23.78
CA ILE A 194 14.93 11.71 23.07
C ILE A 194 14.25 12.85 23.81
N THR A 195 14.78 14.06 23.64
CA THR A 195 14.13 15.31 24.02
C THR A 195 14.27 16.26 22.85
N LEU A 196 13.16 16.85 22.41
CA LEU A 196 13.12 17.81 21.31
C LEU A 196 12.52 19.13 21.80
N GLU A 197 13.23 20.23 21.58
CA GLU A 197 12.70 21.57 21.79
C GLU A 197 11.67 21.93 20.69
N PRO A 198 10.82 22.95 20.89
CA PRO A 198 9.84 23.36 19.88
C PRO A 198 10.47 23.65 18.51
N GLY A 199 9.99 22.97 17.47
CA GLY A 199 10.48 23.09 16.09
C GLY A 199 11.78 22.34 15.79
N GLU A 200 12.33 21.61 16.76
CA GLU A 200 13.51 20.77 16.54
C GLU A 200 13.17 19.52 15.73
N GLU A 201 14.10 19.14 14.84
CA GLU A 201 14.05 17.92 14.05
C GLU A 201 15.20 16.99 14.48
N LEU A 202 14.94 15.68 14.51
CA LEU A 202 15.92 14.65 14.79
C LEU A 202 15.75 13.47 13.85
N ASP A 203 16.82 13.13 13.13
CA ASP A 203 16.91 11.92 12.32
C ASP A 203 17.48 10.76 13.15
N ILE A 204 16.79 9.62 13.14
CA ILE A 204 17.22 8.39 13.80
C ILE A 204 17.24 7.26 12.79
N THR A 205 18.42 6.68 12.59
CA THR A 205 18.61 5.50 11.74
C THR A 205 18.68 4.21 12.56
N ARG A 206 18.05 3.14 12.06
CA ARG A 206 18.13 1.78 12.60
C ARG A 206 18.42 0.77 11.51
N ASN A 207 19.45 -0.04 11.70
CA ASN A 207 19.64 -1.21 10.86
C ASN A 207 18.61 -2.28 11.26
N TYR A 208 17.98 -2.90 10.27
CA TYR A 208 17.10 -4.05 10.48
C TYR A 208 17.67 -5.29 9.81
N THR A 209 17.22 -6.46 10.28
CA THR A 209 17.45 -7.74 9.62
C THR A 209 16.17 -8.57 9.71
N ILE A 210 15.56 -8.84 8.57
CA ILE A 210 14.55 -9.86 8.39
C ILE A 210 15.28 -11.20 8.36
N SER A 211 14.87 -12.16 9.20
CA SER A 211 15.48 -13.49 9.17
C SER A 211 14.80 -14.36 8.12
N ASP A 212 15.63 -15.07 7.36
CA ASP A 212 15.27 -16.16 6.45
C ASP A 212 14.46 -17.30 7.11
N SER A 213 14.41 -17.35 8.45
CA SER A 213 13.57 -18.29 9.20
C SER A 213 12.09 -17.87 9.28
N TRP A 214 11.74 -16.65 8.86
CA TRP A 214 10.38 -16.16 8.92
C TRP A 214 9.59 -16.74 7.72
N PRO A 215 8.43 -17.37 7.92
CA PRO A 215 7.79 -18.17 6.86
C PRO A 215 7.49 -17.42 5.56
N ASN A 216 7.28 -16.10 5.63
CA ASN A 216 6.93 -15.28 4.47
C ASN A 216 7.90 -14.11 4.24
N PHE A 217 9.16 -14.25 4.66
CA PHE A 217 10.15 -13.16 4.63
C PHE A 217 10.40 -12.54 3.24
N THR A 218 10.07 -13.27 2.17
CA THR A 218 10.24 -12.87 0.76
C THR A 218 8.96 -12.42 0.09
N ASN A 219 7.81 -12.52 0.77
CA ASN A 219 6.51 -12.26 0.15
C ASN A 219 6.10 -10.80 0.41
N ASP A 220 5.76 -10.09 -0.66
CA ASP A 220 5.31 -8.70 -0.59
C ASP A 220 4.09 -8.52 0.32
N ASN A 221 3.99 -7.35 0.96
CA ASN A 221 2.93 -6.96 1.90
C ASN A 221 2.84 -7.76 3.23
N ASN A 222 3.79 -8.64 3.56
CA ASN A 222 3.75 -9.37 4.84
C ASN A 222 4.53 -8.71 5.96
N ILE A 223 5.54 -7.92 5.65
CA ILE A 223 6.32 -7.20 6.66
C ILE A 223 5.86 -5.75 6.72
N GLU A 224 5.69 -5.20 7.92
CA GLU A 224 5.50 -3.78 8.14
C GLU A 224 6.57 -3.23 9.09
N PHE A 225 6.97 -1.99 8.84
CA PHE A 225 7.88 -1.24 9.70
C PHE A 225 7.11 -0.14 10.40
N GLY A 226 7.22 -0.09 11.72
CA GLY A 226 6.65 0.98 12.52
C GLY A 226 7.71 1.78 13.24
N CYS A 227 7.42 3.05 13.51
CA CYS A 227 8.16 3.89 14.43
C CYS A 227 7.15 4.64 15.31
N PHE A 228 7.34 4.63 16.62
CA PHE A 228 6.51 5.40 17.54
C PHE A 228 7.33 6.03 18.66
N VAL A 229 6.85 7.16 19.19
CA VAL A 229 7.45 7.84 20.33
C VAL A 229 6.52 7.76 21.54
N GLN A 230 6.94 7.04 22.58
CA GLN A 230 6.18 6.87 23.81
C GLN A 230 6.71 7.79 24.92
N SER A 231 5.82 8.49 25.60
CA SER A 231 6.15 9.34 26.74
C SER A 231 6.99 8.61 27.80
N THR A 232 7.97 9.30 28.39
CA THR A 232 8.68 8.81 29.58
C THR A 232 7.83 8.97 30.85
N GLU A 233 6.83 9.86 30.80
CA GLU A 233 5.88 10.13 31.87
C GLU A 233 4.55 9.38 31.64
N GLY A 234 3.87 9.03 32.72
CA GLY A 234 2.57 8.37 32.61
C GLY A 234 1.89 8.11 33.94
N SER A 235 0.61 7.70 33.85
CA SER A 235 -0.18 7.28 35.01
C SER A 235 0.05 5.79 35.29
N GLY A 236 1.00 5.50 36.17
CA GLY A 236 1.37 4.12 36.49
C GLY A 236 2.18 3.47 35.37
N LYS A 237 1.63 2.41 34.76
CA LYS A 237 2.27 1.65 33.66
C LYS A 237 1.76 2.02 32.27
N LEU A 238 0.76 2.90 32.19
CA LEU A 238 0.26 3.45 30.94
C LEU A 238 1.02 4.73 30.60
N ARG A 239 1.52 4.82 29.37
CA ARG A 239 2.28 5.97 28.86
C ARG A 239 1.82 6.27 27.45
N GLU A 240 1.45 7.51 27.21
CA GLU A 240 0.96 8.01 25.93
C GLU A 240 1.98 7.77 24.83
N ILE A 241 1.55 7.17 23.73
CA ILE A 241 2.27 7.21 22.45
C ILE A 241 1.87 8.50 21.76
N PHE A 242 2.82 9.42 21.62
CA PHE A 242 2.59 10.77 21.12
C PHE A 242 2.25 10.79 19.64
N GLN A 243 2.95 9.98 18.86
CA GLN A 243 2.77 9.80 17.43
C GLN A 243 3.42 8.49 17.00
N ALA A 244 2.95 7.95 15.88
CA ALA A 244 3.61 6.89 15.16
C ALA A 244 3.70 7.22 13.66
N ASP A 245 4.45 6.40 12.94
CA ASP A 245 4.35 6.23 11.50
C ASP A 245 4.56 4.76 11.15
N VAL A 246 3.99 4.32 10.04
CA VAL A 246 4.04 2.93 9.57
C VAL A 246 4.18 2.90 8.06
N ILE A 247 5.14 2.11 7.58
CA ILE A 247 5.37 1.86 6.16
C ILE A 247 5.38 0.36 5.89
N PRO A 248 4.82 -0.10 4.77
CA PRO A 248 4.94 -1.49 4.38
C PRO A 248 6.37 -1.81 3.95
N PHE A 249 6.76 -3.08 4.06
CA PHE A 249 8.01 -3.57 3.49
C PHE A 249 8.05 -3.44 1.98
N ASN A 250 6.90 -3.35 1.31
CA ASN A 250 6.69 -3.35 -0.15
C ASN A 250 7.95 -3.05 -0.93
N TRP A 251 8.55 -4.17 -1.33
CA TRP A 251 9.66 -4.27 -2.26
C TRP A 251 9.00 -4.53 -3.60
N VAL A 252 8.87 -3.50 -4.44
CA VAL A 252 8.58 -3.74 -5.85
C VAL A 252 9.85 -3.34 -6.58
N PRO A 253 10.80 -4.27 -6.80
CA PRO A 253 12.04 -3.92 -7.50
C PRO A 253 11.73 -3.49 -8.93
N ILE A 254 10.69 -4.09 -9.53
CA ILE A 254 10.27 -3.88 -10.91
C ILE A 254 8.75 -4.01 -11.01
N GLU A 255 8.08 -3.04 -11.64
CA GLU A 255 6.64 -3.06 -11.91
C GLU A 255 6.37 -2.98 -13.42
N VAL A 256 5.40 -3.73 -13.94
CA VAL A 256 4.88 -3.49 -15.30
C VAL A 256 3.93 -2.29 -15.29
N THR A 257 4.37 -1.14 -15.78
CA THR A 257 3.55 0.09 -15.76
C THR A 257 2.74 0.31 -17.01
N SER A 258 3.18 -0.23 -18.15
CA SER A 258 2.40 -0.19 -19.38
C SER A 258 2.72 -1.34 -20.33
N THR A 259 1.78 -1.63 -21.23
CA THR A 259 1.94 -2.60 -22.31
C THR A 259 1.32 -2.02 -23.58
N SER A 260 1.88 -2.31 -24.74
CA SER A 260 1.33 -1.84 -26.02
C SER A 260 1.65 -2.78 -27.18
N ILE A 261 0.77 -2.77 -28.19
CA ILE A 261 0.99 -3.44 -29.46
C ILE A 261 1.57 -2.41 -30.42
N ASP A 262 2.76 -2.66 -30.95
CA ASP A 262 3.42 -1.74 -31.89
C ASP A 262 2.96 -2.00 -33.33
N ASN A 263 1.71 -1.62 -33.60
CA ASN A 263 1.13 -1.64 -34.93
C ASN A 263 0.35 -0.35 -35.23
N THR A 264 -0.40 -0.32 -36.33
CA THR A 264 -1.00 0.94 -36.84
C THR A 264 -2.09 1.51 -35.93
N ASP A 265 -2.80 0.67 -35.17
CA ASP A 265 -3.92 1.09 -34.33
C ASP A 265 -3.77 0.71 -32.84
N GLY A 266 -2.63 0.17 -32.44
CA GLY A 266 -2.29 -0.17 -31.06
C GLY A 266 -3.02 -1.40 -30.53
N LYS A 267 -3.65 -2.21 -31.40
CA LYS A 267 -4.51 -3.33 -31.01
C LYS A 267 -4.13 -4.60 -31.75
N LEU A 268 -4.11 -5.72 -31.06
CA LEU A 268 -3.87 -7.03 -31.66
C LEU A 268 -5.19 -7.59 -32.24
N HIS A 269 -5.24 -7.88 -33.53
CA HIS A 269 -6.42 -8.41 -34.24
C HIS A 269 -6.35 -9.94 -34.43
N PRO A 270 -7.48 -10.67 -34.55
CA PRO A 270 -7.47 -12.11 -34.80
C PRO A 270 -6.66 -12.49 -36.05
N GLY A 271 -5.75 -13.45 -35.88
CA GLY A 271 -4.82 -13.89 -36.92
C GLY A 271 -3.62 -12.97 -37.13
N GLU A 272 -3.57 -11.81 -36.47
CA GLU A 272 -2.46 -10.87 -36.57
C GLU A 272 -1.29 -11.30 -35.67
N THR A 273 -0.08 -11.11 -36.19
CA THR A 273 1.18 -11.14 -35.45
C THR A 273 1.69 -9.72 -35.33
N SER A 274 2.01 -9.28 -34.11
CA SER A 274 2.49 -7.92 -33.85
C SER A 274 3.57 -7.90 -32.77
N PRO A 275 4.49 -6.91 -32.82
CA PRO A 275 5.41 -6.68 -31.72
C PRO A 275 4.66 -6.23 -30.47
N PHE A 276 5.09 -6.74 -29.33
CA PHE A 276 4.52 -6.50 -28.02
C PHE A 276 5.55 -5.84 -27.10
N LEU A 277 5.22 -4.60 -26.72
CA LEU A 277 6.05 -3.77 -25.86
C LEU A 277 5.54 -3.82 -24.42
N VAL A 278 6.48 -3.94 -23.50
CA VAL A 278 6.25 -3.94 -22.05
C VAL A 278 7.16 -2.88 -21.45
N THR A 279 6.59 -1.97 -20.67
CA THR A 279 7.33 -0.95 -19.91
C THR A 279 7.43 -1.37 -18.46
N LEU A 280 8.65 -1.34 -17.95
CA LEU A 280 9.00 -1.67 -16.58
C LEU A 280 9.43 -0.41 -15.84
N LEU A 281 8.86 -0.15 -14.67
CA LEU A 281 9.37 0.81 -13.70
C LEU A 281 10.39 0.13 -12.80
N ASN A 282 11.54 0.78 -12.63
CA ASN A 282 12.51 0.40 -11.62
C ASN A 282 12.08 0.96 -10.26
N GLY A 283 11.45 0.15 -9.43
CA GLY A 283 11.02 0.56 -8.09
C GLY A 283 12.12 0.46 -7.03
N SER A 284 13.37 0.13 -7.39
CA SER A 284 14.48 0.21 -6.44
C SER A 284 14.75 1.67 -6.04
N GLU A 285 14.82 1.97 -4.74
CA GLU A 285 15.23 3.29 -4.23
C GLU A 285 16.78 3.32 -4.17
N SER A 286 17.46 4.19 -4.95
CA SER A 286 18.95 4.30 -5.02
C SER A 286 19.58 4.96 -3.77
N SER A 287 20.89 4.93 -3.41
CA SER A 287 22.14 4.94 -4.21
C SER A 287 23.48 4.76 -3.41
N TRP A 288 23.53 4.18 -2.20
CA TRP A 288 24.78 4.21 -1.40
C TRP A 288 25.92 3.24 -1.80
N LEU A 289 25.65 2.22 -2.63
CA LEU A 289 26.66 1.24 -3.09
C LEU A 289 27.08 1.40 -4.57
N GLY A 290 26.58 2.41 -5.28
CA GLY A 290 26.98 2.67 -6.67
C GLY A 290 26.35 1.76 -7.72
N GLN A 291 25.42 0.86 -7.35
CA GLN A 291 24.45 0.28 -8.29
C GLN A 291 23.15 1.08 -8.20
N THR A 292 22.79 1.73 -9.30
CA THR A 292 21.75 2.78 -9.37
C THR A 292 20.59 2.37 -10.29
N GLY A 293 20.52 1.09 -10.65
CA GLY A 293 19.54 0.55 -11.59
C GLY A 293 20.02 -0.77 -12.21
N TRP A 294 19.19 -1.37 -13.07
CA TRP A 294 19.66 -2.45 -13.94
C TRP A 294 20.46 -1.85 -15.10
N SER A 295 21.49 -2.55 -15.57
CA SER A 295 22.28 -2.11 -16.74
C SER A 295 21.72 -2.61 -18.06
N GLU A 296 21.22 -3.85 -18.04
CA GLU A 296 20.52 -4.50 -19.13
C GLU A 296 19.68 -5.61 -18.49
N LEU A 297 18.40 -5.64 -18.83
CA LEU A 297 17.47 -6.68 -18.41
C LEU A 297 17.08 -7.50 -19.63
N THR A 298 17.03 -8.81 -19.46
CA THR A 298 16.47 -9.75 -20.41
C THR A 298 15.22 -10.35 -19.80
N GLY A 299 14.28 -10.79 -20.62
CA GLY A 299 13.06 -11.41 -20.12
C GLY A 299 12.53 -12.49 -21.04
N LEU A 300 11.86 -13.47 -20.44
CA LEU A 300 11.17 -14.56 -21.11
C LEU A 300 9.66 -14.41 -20.90
N LEU A 301 8.92 -14.15 -21.96
CA LEU A 301 7.46 -14.07 -21.95
C LEU A 301 6.85 -15.45 -22.13
N SER A 302 5.86 -15.78 -21.32
CA SER A 302 5.08 -17.01 -21.41
C SER A 302 3.60 -16.75 -21.17
N THR A 303 2.74 -17.67 -21.60
CA THR A 303 1.30 -17.61 -21.31
C THR A 303 0.70 -19.01 -21.29
N ASN A 304 -0.34 -19.20 -20.47
CA ASN A 304 -1.19 -20.39 -20.50
C ASN A 304 -2.46 -20.17 -21.37
N ASP A 305 -2.56 -19.00 -21.99
CA ASP A 305 -3.66 -18.60 -22.83
C ASP A 305 -3.60 -19.29 -24.19
N THR A 306 -4.60 -20.12 -24.50
CA THR A 306 -4.63 -20.87 -25.75
C THR A 306 -4.92 -20.02 -26.98
N LEU A 307 -5.35 -18.77 -26.80
CA LEU A 307 -5.61 -17.83 -27.90
C LEU A 307 -4.38 -16.99 -28.27
N ILE A 308 -3.34 -16.97 -27.44
CA ILE A 308 -2.09 -16.27 -27.72
C ILE A 308 -0.98 -17.26 -28.02
N GLU A 309 -0.38 -17.10 -29.20
CA GLU A 309 0.86 -17.77 -29.57
C GLU A 309 2.00 -16.76 -29.39
N ILE A 310 3.01 -17.13 -28.58
CA ILE A 310 4.23 -16.34 -28.43
C ILE A 310 5.19 -16.79 -29.52
N ILE A 311 5.48 -15.89 -30.46
CA ILE A 311 6.33 -16.11 -31.62
C ILE A 311 7.79 -15.82 -31.27
N ASP A 312 8.02 -14.74 -30.52
CA ASP A 312 9.28 -14.45 -29.86
C ASP A 312 9.05 -14.20 -28.38
N GLU A 313 9.64 -15.06 -27.56
CA GLU A 313 9.54 -15.03 -26.10
C GLU A 313 10.62 -14.17 -25.46
N ASN A 314 11.62 -13.69 -26.20
CA ASN A 314 12.73 -12.92 -25.65
C ASN A 314 12.44 -11.42 -25.74
N GLY A 315 12.84 -10.69 -24.71
CA GLY A 315 12.82 -9.23 -24.74
C GLY A 315 13.96 -8.65 -23.93
N THR A 316 14.39 -7.44 -24.30
CA THR A 316 15.46 -6.73 -23.59
C THR A 316 15.08 -5.29 -23.27
N TRP A 317 15.42 -4.86 -22.06
CA TRP A 317 15.22 -3.50 -21.60
C TRP A 317 16.55 -2.79 -21.43
N PRO A 318 16.65 -1.52 -21.89
CA PRO A 318 17.83 -0.71 -21.64
C PRO A 318 17.99 -0.43 -20.15
N GLN A 319 19.15 0.09 -19.76
CA GLN A 319 19.40 0.60 -18.42
C GLN A 319 18.27 1.54 -17.96
N ALA A 320 17.77 1.33 -16.75
CA ALA A 320 16.88 2.26 -16.07
C ALA A 320 17.39 2.49 -14.65
N SER A 321 17.54 3.75 -14.26
CA SER A 321 17.85 4.10 -12.87
C SER A 321 16.66 3.93 -11.94
N ALA A 322 16.91 3.96 -10.64
CA ALA A 322 15.87 4.02 -9.60
C ALA A 322 14.77 5.06 -9.92
N GLY A 323 13.52 4.63 -9.92
CA GLY A 323 12.35 5.45 -10.25
C GLY A 323 12.15 5.74 -11.75
N GLU A 324 13.02 5.24 -12.62
CA GLU A 324 12.88 5.39 -14.08
C GLU A 324 12.14 4.20 -14.70
N GLU A 325 11.48 4.47 -15.82
CA GLU A 325 10.86 3.46 -16.66
C GLU A 325 11.75 3.11 -17.86
N ALA A 326 11.73 1.84 -18.27
CA ALA A 326 12.28 1.41 -19.54
C ALA A 326 11.29 0.51 -20.28
N THR A 327 11.29 0.59 -21.61
CA THR A 327 10.48 -0.24 -22.49
C THR A 327 11.40 -1.09 -23.37
N ASN A 328 11.03 -2.33 -23.65
CA ASN A 328 11.77 -3.25 -24.51
C ASN A 328 11.72 -2.90 -26.02
N THR A 329 11.92 -1.64 -26.36
CA THR A 329 11.81 -1.13 -27.74
C THR A 329 12.89 -1.65 -28.69
N LEU A 330 14.04 -2.08 -28.16
CA LEU A 330 15.13 -2.62 -28.97
C LEU A 330 14.93 -4.11 -29.31
N ASP A 331 14.21 -4.83 -28.46
CA ASP A 331 13.91 -6.25 -28.61
C ASP A 331 12.50 -6.51 -28.05
N PRO A 332 11.45 -6.13 -28.81
CA PRO A 332 10.08 -6.38 -28.41
C PRO A 332 9.78 -7.88 -28.50
N PHE A 333 8.89 -8.37 -27.65
CA PHE A 333 8.30 -9.69 -27.84
C PHE A 333 7.51 -9.71 -29.15
N GLU A 334 7.26 -10.90 -29.71
CA GLU A 334 6.35 -11.05 -30.84
C GLU A 334 5.23 -12.01 -30.45
N ILE A 335 3.99 -11.54 -30.50
CA ILE A 335 2.82 -12.33 -30.15
C ILE A 335 1.83 -12.37 -31.31
N LYS A 336 1.05 -13.44 -31.35
CA LYS A 336 0.00 -13.65 -32.34
C LYS A 336 -1.28 -14.05 -31.66
N LEU A 337 -2.39 -13.48 -32.12
CA LEU A 337 -3.73 -13.87 -31.69
C LEU A 337 -4.30 -14.92 -32.64
N ASP A 338 -4.88 -15.98 -32.09
CA ASP A 338 -5.60 -17.00 -32.86
C ASP A 338 -6.79 -16.38 -33.63
N GLU A 339 -7.16 -16.98 -34.76
CA GLU A 339 -8.30 -16.51 -35.58
C GLU A 339 -9.64 -16.55 -34.82
N SER A 340 -9.75 -17.39 -33.79
CA SER A 340 -10.92 -17.47 -32.89
C SER A 340 -10.93 -16.43 -31.77
N GLY A 341 -9.90 -15.59 -31.67
CA GLY A 341 -9.80 -14.51 -30.69
C GLY A 341 -11.05 -13.62 -30.67
N THR A 342 -11.51 -13.28 -29.48
CA THR A 342 -12.72 -12.46 -29.27
C THR A 342 -12.37 -11.02 -28.91
N THR A 343 -13.20 -10.07 -29.33
CA THR A 343 -13.04 -8.63 -29.04
C THR A 343 -13.01 -8.34 -27.53
N GLY A 344 -12.15 -7.43 -27.08
CA GLY A 344 -12.10 -7.03 -25.67
C GLY A 344 -11.26 -7.94 -24.78
N TYR A 345 -10.79 -9.05 -25.33
CA TYR A 345 -10.00 -10.04 -24.63
C TYR A 345 -8.65 -9.48 -24.18
N ARG A 346 -8.25 -9.81 -22.95
CA ARG A 346 -6.96 -9.43 -22.36
C ARG A 346 -6.24 -10.68 -21.87
N PRO A 347 -5.26 -11.18 -22.63
CA PRO A 347 -4.52 -12.36 -22.22
C PRO A 347 -3.74 -12.12 -20.93
N VAL A 348 -3.65 -13.16 -20.09
CA VAL A 348 -2.74 -13.18 -18.95
C VAL A 348 -1.38 -13.63 -19.45
N LEU A 349 -0.37 -12.82 -19.19
CA LEU A 349 1.01 -13.07 -19.56
C LEU A 349 1.86 -13.19 -18.30
N ASN A 350 2.90 -14.00 -18.40
CA ASN A 350 3.90 -14.19 -17.38
C ASN A 350 5.27 -13.82 -17.95
N LEU A 351 6.04 -13.04 -17.22
CA LEU A 351 7.35 -12.55 -17.62
C LEU A 351 8.37 -12.90 -16.56
N VAL A 352 9.40 -13.66 -16.95
CA VAL A 352 10.55 -13.96 -16.10
C VAL A 352 11.71 -13.08 -16.52
N LEU A 353 12.18 -12.20 -15.64
CA LEU A 353 13.27 -11.25 -15.87
C LEU A 353 14.58 -11.77 -15.32
N ASN A 354 15.66 -11.50 -16.06
CA ASN A 354 17.03 -11.87 -15.73
C ASN A 354 18.00 -10.76 -16.13
N GLY A 355 18.92 -10.37 -15.24
CA GLY A 355 19.93 -9.38 -15.55
C GLY A 355 20.87 -9.05 -14.38
N THR A 356 21.80 -8.12 -14.62
CA THR A 356 22.74 -7.73 -13.56
C THR A 356 22.00 -6.98 -12.46
N GLY A 357 21.85 -7.61 -11.28
CA GLY A 357 21.10 -7.07 -10.15
C GLY A 357 19.65 -7.51 -10.08
N VAL A 358 19.23 -8.47 -10.93
CA VAL A 358 17.88 -9.06 -10.96
C VAL A 358 18.04 -10.54 -11.33
N ASP A 359 18.01 -11.42 -10.32
CA ASP A 359 18.03 -12.88 -10.53
C ASP A 359 16.57 -13.39 -10.58
N ASP A 360 16.20 -14.08 -11.66
CA ASP A 360 14.93 -14.79 -11.90
C ASP A 360 13.68 -14.16 -11.24
N PHE A 361 13.29 -12.96 -11.69
CA PHE A 361 12.12 -12.25 -11.16
C PHE A 361 10.87 -12.48 -12.02
N GLU A 362 9.80 -13.03 -11.43
CA GLU A 362 8.59 -13.41 -12.15
C GLU A 362 7.44 -12.41 -11.95
N LEU A 363 6.86 -11.94 -13.05
CA LEU A 363 5.78 -10.96 -13.11
C LEU A 363 4.58 -11.53 -13.87
N ASN A 364 3.41 -11.55 -13.23
CA ASN A 364 2.15 -11.91 -13.86
C ASN A 364 1.33 -10.64 -14.14
N PHE A 365 0.95 -10.41 -15.39
CA PHE A 365 0.22 -9.20 -15.80
C PHE A 365 -0.72 -9.48 -16.98
N LYS A 366 -1.61 -8.54 -17.27
CA LYS A 366 -2.54 -8.61 -18.41
C LYS A 366 -2.19 -7.55 -19.45
N LEU A 367 -2.60 -7.80 -20.69
CA LEU A 367 -2.60 -6.78 -21.73
C LEU A 367 -3.45 -5.57 -21.28
N PHE A 368 -2.87 -4.38 -21.24
CA PHE A 368 -3.55 -3.18 -20.77
C PHE A 368 -4.46 -2.54 -21.81
N GLU A 369 -4.25 -2.83 -23.10
CA GLU A 369 -5.14 -2.41 -24.18
C GLU A 369 -5.84 -3.64 -24.77
N PRO A 370 -7.16 -3.59 -25.05
CA PRO A 370 -7.92 -4.76 -25.48
C PRO A 370 -7.62 -5.19 -26.93
N VAL A 371 -7.67 -6.50 -27.17
CA VAL A 371 -7.67 -7.12 -28.52
C VAL A 371 -8.81 -6.55 -29.39
N ALA A 372 -8.49 -6.17 -30.63
CA ALA A 372 -9.45 -5.63 -31.59
C ALA A 372 -10.05 -6.71 -32.50
N VAL A 373 -11.21 -6.43 -33.09
CA VAL A 373 -11.75 -7.20 -34.23
C VAL A 373 -12.09 -6.25 -35.35
N SER A 374 -11.71 -6.59 -36.58
CA SER A 374 -12.21 -5.90 -37.77
C SER A 374 -13.67 -6.31 -38.07
N GLY A 375 -14.57 -5.32 -38.17
CA GLY A 375 -15.82 -5.46 -38.93
C GLY A 375 -17.08 -6.02 -38.24
N ARG A 376 -17.27 -5.94 -36.91
CA ARG A 376 -18.60 -6.15 -36.30
C ARG A 376 -19.37 -4.83 -36.12
N ASN A 377 -20.71 -4.94 -36.13
CA ASN A 377 -21.63 -3.84 -35.83
C ASN A 377 -21.25 -3.20 -34.47
N GLU A 378 -21.12 -1.88 -34.43
CA GLU A 378 -20.78 -1.13 -33.22
C GLU A 378 -21.74 -1.49 -32.06
N ILE A 379 -21.21 -2.15 -31.03
CA ILE A 379 -21.91 -2.30 -29.73
C ILE A 379 -22.27 -0.88 -29.26
N GLN A 380 -23.56 -0.67 -29.01
CA GLN A 380 -24.04 0.60 -28.48
C GLN A 380 -23.69 0.67 -27.00
N ILE A 381 -22.77 1.56 -26.67
CA ILE A 381 -22.25 1.75 -25.32
C ILE A 381 -22.59 3.17 -24.86
N SER A 382 -23.15 3.30 -23.65
CA SER A 382 -23.36 4.58 -22.98
C SER A 382 -22.81 4.51 -21.56
N VAL A 383 -21.90 5.41 -21.24
CA VAL A 383 -21.28 5.54 -19.92
C VAL A 383 -21.73 6.85 -19.28
N ILE A 384 -22.17 6.78 -18.04
CA ILE A 384 -22.40 7.95 -17.19
C ILE A 384 -21.54 7.79 -15.94
N ALA A 385 -20.47 8.56 -15.87
CA ALA A 385 -19.61 8.62 -14.69
C ALA A 385 -20.33 9.33 -13.53
N PRO A 386 -20.13 8.87 -12.29
CA PRO A 386 -20.70 9.51 -11.12
C PRO A 386 -19.91 10.77 -10.74
N GLU A 387 -20.53 11.63 -9.94
CA GLU A 387 -19.78 12.45 -8.99
C GLU A 387 -19.51 11.62 -7.73
N LEU A 388 -18.28 11.65 -7.21
CA LEU A 388 -17.91 10.87 -6.05
C LEU A 388 -18.04 11.73 -4.78
N ILE A 389 -19.08 11.48 -4.00
CA ILE A 389 -19.34 12.17 -2.74
C ILE A 389 -18.78 11.29 -1.62
N LYS A 390 -17.87 11.84 -0.80
CA LYS A 390 -17.10 11.07 0.19
C LYS A 390 -16.37 9.87 -0.44
N GLY A 391 -15.83 10.08 -1.64
CA GLY A 391 -15.15 9.03 -2.42
C GLY A 391 -16.08 8.00 -3.06
N LYS A 392 -17.40 8.05 -2.86
CA LYS A 392 -18.33 7.00 -3.32
C LYS A 392 -19.31 7.51 -4.37
N GLY A 393 -19.66 6.65 -5.33
CA GLY A 393 -20.69 6.93 -6.33
C GLY A 393 -21.13 5.68 -7.08
N ILE A 394 -22.13 5.83 -7.95
CA ILE A 394 -22.65 4.74 -8.78
C ILE A 394 -22.49 5.13 -10.24
N MET A 395 -21.63 4.40 -10.93
CA MET A 395 -21.46 4.51 -12.37
C MET A 395 -22.55 3.73 -13.10
N SER A 396 -23.10 4.30 -14.17
CA SER A 396 -24.10 3.63 -15.00
C SER A 396 -23.51 3.32 -16.38
N ILE A 397 -23.54 2.06 -16.78
CA ILE A 397 -23.04 1.59 -18.07
C ILE A 397 -24.13 0.81 -18.78
N THR A 398 -24.52 1.26 -19.97
CA THR A 398 -25.44 0.50 -20.84
C THR A 398 -24.68 -0.11 -21.99
N VAL A 399 -24.82 -1.43 -22.18
CA VAL A 399 -24.20 -2.18 -23.30
C VAL A 399 -25.28 -2.95 -24.08
N SER A 400 -25.18 -3.01 -25.41
CA SER A 400 -26.16 -3.72 -26.25
C SER A 400 -25.97 -5.24 -26.31
N GLU A 401 -24.85 -5.75 -25.82
CA GLU A 401 -24.53 -7.17 -25.68
C GLU A 401 -23.60 -7.41 -24.48
N PRO A 402 -23.46 -8.65 -23.97
CA PRO A 402 -22.59 -8.91 -22.82
C PRO A 402 -21.14 -8.49 -23.14
N THR A 403 -20.54 -7.68 -22.28
CA THR A 403 -19.27 -6.99 -22.55
C THR A 403 -18.38 -7.04 -21.32
N GLU A 404 -17.14 -7.50 -21.46
CA GLU A 404 -16.14 -7.37 -20.39
C GLU A 404 -15.79 -5.90 -20.18
N ALA A 405 -15.79 -5.48 -18.91
CA ALA A 405 -15.50 -4.13 -18.49
C ALA A 405 -14.32 -4.11 -17.53
N TYR A 406 -13.37 -3.23 -17.82
CA TYR A 406 -12.28 -2.87 -16.93
C TYR A 406 -12.40 -1.40 -16.58
N ILE A 407 -12.49 -1.10 -15.29
CA ILE A 407 -12.71 0.26 -14.79
C ILE A 407 -11.57 0.65 -13.87
N SER A 408 -10.91 1.75 -14.21
CA SER A 408 -9.84 2.35 -13.43
C SER A 408 -10.05 3.85 -13.25
N ILE A 409 -9.49 4.41 -12.19
CA ILE A 409 -9.31 5.86 -12.03
C ILE A 409 -7.86 6.20 -12.41
N ILE A 410 -7.71 7.20 -13.26
CA ILE A 410 -6.44 7.78 -13.64
C ILE A 410 -6.35 9.23 -13.14
N ASP A 411 -5.15 9.67 -12.80
CA ASP A 411 -4.88 11.07 -12.47
C ASP A 411 -4.74 11.93 -13.75
N VAL A 412 -4.47 13.23 -13.56
CA VAL A 412 -4.34 14.19 -14.67
C VAL A 412 -3.13 13.94 -15.58
N THR A 413 -2.19 13.10 -15.15
CA THR A 413 -1.02 12.69 -15.94
C THR A 413 -1.29 11.42 -16.77
N GLY A 414 -2.42 10.75 -16.52
CA GLY A 414 -2.79 9.50 -17.18
C GLY A 414 -2.36 8.25 -16.43
N ARG A 415 -1.71 8.39 -15.26
CA ARG A 415 -1.32 7.25 -14.41
C ARG A 415 -2.55 6.65 -13.72
N ILE A 416 -2.67 5.33 -13.73
CA ILE A 416 -3.69 4.60 -12.97
C ILE A 416 -3.39 4.76 -11.48
N VAL A 417 -4.35 5.30 -10.74
CA VAL A 417 -4.25 5.49 -9.29
C VAL A 417 -5.15 4.52 -8.51
N GLU A 418 -6.13 3.90 -9.16
CA GLU A 418 -7.00 2.89 -8.56
C GLU A 418 -7.70 2.05 -9.64
N THR A 419 -7.87 0.74 -9.40
CA THR A 419 -8.58 -0.19 -10.29
C THR A 419 -9.77 -0.79 -9.54
N PHE A 420 -10.98 -0.66 -10.11
CA PHE A 420 -12.22 -0.88 -9.37
C PHE A 420 -12.87 -2.22 -9.58
N GLU A 421 -12.78 -2.84 -10.76
CA GLU A 421 -13.29 -4.19 -10.99
C GLU A 421 -12.97 -4.67 -12.42
N GLU A 422 -12.74 -5.98 -12.55
CA GLU A 422 -12.95 -6.74 -13.78
C GLU A 422 -14.32 -7.41 -13.70
N THR A 423 -15.26 -7.02 -14.55
CA THR A 423 -16.62 -7.57 -14.52
C THR A 423 -17.18 -7.80 -15.91
N CYS A 424 -18.06 -8.78 -16.06
CA CYS A 424 -18.80 -9.01 -17.30
C CYS A 424 -20.15 -8.28 -17.18
N LEU A 425 -20.31 -7.21 -17.97
CA LEU A 425 -21.56 -6.46 -18.04
C LEU A 425 -22.59 -7.26 -18.80
N ASN A 426 -23.80 -7.33 -18.26
CA ASN A 426 -24.93 -7.93 -18.96
C ASN A 426 -25.49 -6.97 -20.00
N THR A 427 -26.15 -7.49 -21.03
CA THR A 427 -26.93 -6.66 -21.96
C THR A 427 -27.92 -5.77 -21.21
N GLY A 428 -27.95 -4.48 -21.53
CA GLY A 428 -28.78 -3.48 -20.88
C GLY A 428 -27.99 -2.62 -19.89
N LEU A 429 -28.68 -2.06 -18.90
CA LEU A 429 -28.11 -1.16 -17.90
C LEU A 429 -27.43 -1.96 -16.78
N ASN A 430 -26.19 -1.59 -16.49
CA ASN A 430 -25.37 -2.09 -15.38
C ASN A 430 -25.05 -0.91 -14.46
N LEU A 431 -25.19 -1.14 -13.15
CA LEU A 431 -24.91 -0.16 -12.11
C LEU A 431 -23.72 -0.65 -11.29
N LEU A 432 -22.63 0.11 -11.31
CA LEU A 432 -21.37 -0.28 -10.70
C LEU A 432 -21.02 0.71 -9.58
N PRO A 433 -20.93 0.25 -8.32
CA PRO A 433 -20.46 1.09 -7.23
C PRO A 433 -18.97 1.38 -7.40
N ILE A 434 -18.58 2.65 -7.31
CA ILE A 434 -17.19 3.12 -7.37
C ILE A 434 -16.84 3.75 -6.01
N SER A 435 -15.64 3.46 -5.48
CA SER A 435 -15.25 3.84 -4.12
C SER A 435 -13.79 4.30 -4.02
N ALA A 436 -13.49 5.54 -4.38
CA ALA A 436 -12.16 6.14 -4.31
C ALA A 436 -11.81 6.72 -2.93
N ASN A 437 -11.99 5.95 -1.85
CA ASN A 437 -11.77 6.45 -0.48
C ASN A 437 -10.29 6.74 -0.19
N ASN A 438 -9.39 6.08 -0.94
CA ASN A 438 -7.95 6.20 -0.76
C ASN A 438 -7.35 7.36 -1.58
N LEU A 439 -8.14 8.03 -2.43
CA LEU A 439 -7.69 9.15 -3.25
C LEU A 439 -8.04 10.49 -2.59
N SER A 440 -7.14 11.46 -2.73
CA SER A 440 -7.33 12.85 -2.26
C SER A 440 -8.50 13.54 -2.99
N GLU A 441 -9.01 14.63 -2.41
CA GLU A 441 -9.95 15.50 -3.12
C GLU A 441 -9.28 16.08 -4.37
N GLY A 442 -9.98 16.05 -5.49
CA GLY A 442 -9.39 16.50 -6.74
C GLY A 442 -10.14 16.07 -8.00
N VAL A 443 -9.57 16.47 -9.13
CA VAL A 443 -10.03 16.08 -10.45
C VAL A 443 -9.28 14.82 -10.87
N TYR A 444 -10.05 13.80 -11.20
CA TYR A 444 -9.55 12.54 -11.75
C TYR A 444 -10.34 12.20 -13.01
N PHE A 445 -10.00 11.09 -13.64
CA PHE A 445 -10.77 10.54 -14.73
C PHE A 445 -11.04 9.06 -14.48
N ILE A 446 -12.26 8.62 -14.75
CA ILE A 446 -12.57 7.20 -14.83
C ILE A 446 -12.30 6.76 -16.26
N LYS A 447 -11.35 5.85 -16.45
CA LYS A 447 -11.12 5.12 -17.70
C LYS A 447 -11.96 3.84 -17.65
N SER A 448 -12.81 3.67 -18.65
CA SER A 448 -13.70 2.51 -18.80
C SER A 448 -13.38 1.82 -20.11
N ASP A 449 -12.72 0.68 -20.04
CA ASP A 449 -12.44 -0.15 -21.20
C ASP A 449 -13.57 -1.19 -21.31
N LEU A 450 -14.43 -1.01 -22.32
CA LEU A 450 -15.67 -1.76 -22.52
C LEU A 450 -15.58 -2.49 -23.86
N GLY A 451 -14.96 -3.67 -23.86
CA GLY A 451 -14.64 -4.39 -25.08
C GLY A 451 -13.70 -3.60 -26.00
N PHE A 452 -14.20 -3.09 -27.13
CA PHE A 452 -13.39 -2.33 -28.11
C PHE A 452 -13.36 -0.81 -27.89
N ARG A 453 -14.15 -0.30 -26.93
CA ARG A 453 -14.32 1.12 -26.69
C ARG A 453 -13.77 1.50 -25.33
N THR A 454 -12.83 2.44 -25.34
CA THR A 454 -12.36 3.13 -24.15
C THR A 454 -13.12 4.46 -24.02
N GLU A 455 -13.72 4.68 -22.87
CA GLU A 455 -14.34 5.94 -22.50
C GLU A 455 -13.60 6.54 -21.31
N VAL A 456 -13.20 7.80 -21.44
CA VAL A 456 -12.55 8.54 -20.35
C VAL A 456 -13.48 9.66 -19.91
N ASN A 457 -13.97 9.56 -18.68
CA ASN A 457 -14.91 10.51 -18.14
C ASN A 457 -14.31 11.22 -16.93
N LYS A 458 -14.37 12.56 -16.94
CA LYS A 458 -13.95 13.36 -15.79
C LYS A 458 -14.80 13.01 -14.57
N VAL A 459 -14.14 12.79 -13.44
CA VAL A 459 -14.77 12.63 -12.14
C VAL A 459 -14.19 13.65 -11.16
N LEU A 460 -15.04 14.19 -10.30
CA LEU A 460 -14.63 15.03 -9.19
C LEU A 460 -14.81 14.23 -7.90
N ILE A 461 -13.73 14.12 -7.12
CA ILE A 461 -13.77 13.59 -5.77
C ILE A 461 -13.93 14.75 -4.81
N VAL A 462 -15.04 14.77 -4.09
CA VAL A 462 -15.35 15.77 -3.05
C VAL A 462 -15.64 15.01 -1.77
N ARG A 463 -14.99 15.36 -0.66
CA ARG A 463 -15.25 14.73 0.64
C ARG A 463 -16.25 15.53 1.47
#